data_AF-A0A7Y8DDN1-F1
#
_entry.id   AF-A0A7Y8DDN1-F1
#
_cell.length_a   1.000
_cell.length_b   1.000
_cell.length_c   1.000
_cell.angle_alpha   90.00
_cell.angle_beta   90.00
_cell.angle_gamma   90.00
#
_symmetry.space_group_name_H-M   'P 1'
#
loop_
_entity.id
_entity.type
_entity.pdbx_description
1 polymer ?
#
loop_
_entity_poly.entity_id
_entity_poly.type
_entity_poly.pdbx_seq_one_letter_code
_entity_poly.pdbx_strand_id
1 'polypeptide(L)'
;MGFIEEALMQTWKITFVDDHGVQSVEQFVCGEKPSLEDAAHMIRAKLLPVAAELDLNDLEGRTAEPTLKSLKDQNSIQILDISPAA
;
A
#
# COMPACT_ATOMS: atom_id res chain seq x y z
N MET A 1 -0.10 29.59 20.45
CA MET A 1 1.12 28.77 20.63
C MET A 1 0.72 27.35 20.30
N GLY A 2 0.84 26.94 19.03
CA GLY A 2 2.06 26.34 18.47
C GLY A 2 1.98 24.86 18.85
N PHE A 3 1.78 23.89 17.98
CA PHE A 3 2.41 23.65 16.69
C PHE A 3 1.33 23.10 15.75
N ILE A 4 1.07 23.79 14.63
CA ILE A 4 0.63 23.04 13.46
C ILE A 4 1.85 22.22 13.11
N GLU A 5 1.81 20.92 13.41
CA GLU A 5 2.70 19.95 12.81
C GLU A 5 2.45 20.09 11.31
N GLU A 6 3.23 20.96 10.69
CA GLU A 6 3.44 21.01 9.26
C GLU A 6 3.89 19.60 8.93
N ALA A 7 2.94 18.73 8.56
CA ALA A 7 3.17 17.34 8.26
C ALA A 7 4.31 17.32 7.25
N LEU A 8 5.50 17.00 7.75
CA LEU A 8 6.73 16.98 6.98
C LEU A 8 6.56 15.75 6.12
N MET A 9 5.87 15.93 4.99
CA MET A 9 5.41 14.85 4.13
C MET A 9 6.66 14.08 3.74
N GLN A 10 6.86 12.92 4.37
CA GLN A 10 8.06 12.16 4.13
C GLN A 10 7.76 11.18 3.00
N THR A 11 8.72 11.00 2.12
CA THR A 11 8.60 9.98 1.11
C THR A 11 8.85 8.63 1.78
N TRP A 12 8.02 7.64 1.48
CA TRP A 12 8.12 6.26 1.96
C TRP A 12 8.34 5.35 0.76
N LYS A 13 9.31 4.44 0.88
CA LYS A 13 9.60 3.36 -0.06
C LYS A 13 8.86 2.12 0.39
N ILE A 14 7.97 1.63 -0.46
CA ILE A 14 7.26 0.36 -0.28
C ILE A 14 7.90 -0.63 -1.23
N THR A 15 8.56 -1.64 -0.66
CA THR A 15 9.11 -2.77 -1.39
C THR A 15 8.07 -3.87 -1.41
N PHE A 16 7.71 -4.36 -2.59
CA PHE A 16 6.77 -5.47 -2.77
C PHE A 16 7.27 -6.38 -3.88
N VAL A 17 6.78 -7.62 -3.86
CA VAL A 17 6.97 -8.58 -4.95
C VAL A 17 5.67 -8.70 -5.74
N ASP A 18 5.75 -8.73 -7.06
CA ASP A 18 4.59 -8.96 -7.94
C ASP A 18 4.40 -10.43 -8.32
N ASP A 19 3.34 -10.74 -9.08
CA ASP A 19 2.97 -12.12 -9.49
C ASP A 19 4.10 -12.87 -10.20
N HIS A 20 4.99 -12.15 -10.87
CA HIS A 20 6.14 -12.75 -11.55
C HIS A 20 7.31 -13.05 -10.60
N GLY A 21 7.17 -12.76 -9.30
CA GLY A 21 8.25 -12.85 -8.33
C GLY A 21 9.26 -11.71 -8.45
N VAL A 22 8.95 -10.65 -9.19
CA VAL A 22 9.85 -9.50 -9.37
C VAL A 22 9.67 -8.54 -8.20
N GLN A 23 10.78 -8.13 -7.59
CA GLN A 23 10.74 -7.13 -6.53
C GLN A 23 10.71 -5.72 -7.13
N SER A 24 9.67 -4.98 -6.76
CA SER A 24 9.44 -3.60 -7.17
C SER A 24 9.41 -2.69 -5.94
N VAL A 25 9.94 -1.47 -6.09
CA VAL A 25 9.98 -0.47 -5.03
C VAL A 25 9.27 0.79 -5.48
N GLU A 26 8.23 1.17 -4.75
CA GLU A 26 7.42 2.34 -5.07
C GLU A 26 7.52 3.40 -3.98
N GLN A 27 7.58 4.67 -4.39
CA GLN A 27 7.74 5.81 -3.49
C GLN A 27 6.43 6.59 -3.38
N PHE A 28 5.98 6.81 -2.15
CA PHE A 28 4.76 7.54 -1.84
C PHE A 28 5.02 8.62 -0.81
N VAL A 29 4.38 9.77 -0.98
CA VAL A 29 4.49 10.90 -0.07
C VAL A 29 3.42 10.74 1.01
N CYS A 30 3.82 10.48 2.25
CA CYS A 30 2.90 10.35 3.39
C CYS A 30 3.45 11.06 4.63
N GLY A 31 2.59 11.74 5.39
CA GLY A 31 3.00 12.44 6.61
C GLY A 31 3.40 11.50 7.75
N GLU A 32 2.89 10.27 7.74
CA GLU A 32 3.13 9.24 8.75
C GLU A 32 3.48 7.89 8.11
N LYS A 33 3.98 6.94 8.91
CA LYS A 33 4.33 5.60 8.41
C LYS A 33 3.07 4.89 7.93
N PRO A 34 2.93 4.61 6.61
CA PRO A 34 1.77 3.90 6.12
C PRO A 34 1.75 2.49 6.69
N SER A 35 0.57 2.02 7.05
CA SER A 35 0.35 0.64 7.44
C SER A 35 0.50 -0.28 6.23
N LEU A 36 0.62 -1.58 6.47
CA LEU A 36 0.63 -2.58 5.41
C LEU A 36 -0.61 -2.47 4.51
N GLU A 37 -1.78 -2.17 5.08
CA GLU A 37 -3.00 -1.86 4.32
C GLU A 37 -2.91 -0.61 3.46
N ASP A 38 -2.46 0.52 4.00
CA ASP A 38 -2.31 1.76 3.23
C ASP A 38 -1.34 1.55 2.08
N ALA A 39 -0.22 0.90 2.36
CA ALA A 39 0.73 0.47 1.36
C ALA A 39 0.08 -0.40 0.29
N ALA A 40 -0.72 -1.38 0.68
CA ALA A 40 -1.46 -2.24 -0.24
C ALA A 40 -2.42 -1.42 -1.10
N HIS A 41 -3.15 -0.47 -0.50
CA HIS A 41 -4.08 0.38 -1.22
C HIS A 41 -3.38 1.26 -2.25
N MET A 42 -2.23 1.84 -1.90
CA MET A 42 -1.39 2.65 -2.79
C MET A 42 -0.81 1.82 -3.95
N ILE A 43 -0.25 0.64 -3.65
CA ILE A 43 0.27 -0.28 -4.66
C ILE A 43 -0.83 -0.73 -5.61
N ARG A 44 -1.99 -1.14 -5.07
CA ARG A 44 -3.16 -1.53 -5.86
C ARG A 44 -3.64 -0.40 -6.76
N ALA A 45 -3.78 0.82 -6.24
CA ALA A 45 -4.18 1.98 -7.02
C ALA A 45 -3.22 2.28 -8.18
N LYS A 46 -1.92 2.04 -7.98
CA LYS A 46 -0.89 2.34 -8.97
C LYS A 46 -0.72 1.25 -10.03
N LEU A 47 -0.65 -0.02 -9.61
CA LEU A 47 -0.44 -1.15 -10.52
C LEU A 47 -1.73 -1.59 -11.20
N LEU A 48 -2.85 -1.47 -10.49
CA LEU A 48 -4.14 -2.01 -10.90
C LEU A 48 -5.21 -0.95 -10.73
N PRO A 49 -5.15 0.18 -11.47
CA PRO A 49 -6.17 1.23 -11.37
C PRO A 49 -7.58 0.69 -11.63
N VAL A 50 -7.72 -0.27 -12.54
CA VAL A 50 -8.99 -0.97 -12.79
C VAL A 50 -9.41 -1.83 -11.60
N ALA A 51 -8.46 -2.52 -10.95
CA ALA A 51 -8.80 -3.24 -9.74
C ALA A 51 -9.15 -2.26 -8.62
N ALA A 52 -8.53 -1.08 -8.53
CA ALA A 52 -8.81 -0.08 -7.51
C ALA A 52 -10.25 0.44 -7.54
N GLU A 53 -10.88 0.45 -8.72
CA GLU A 53 -12.31 0.74 -8.89
C GLU A 53 -13.23 -0.40 -8.43
N LEU A 54 -12.71 -1.62 -8.28
CA LEU A 54 -13.47 -2.72 -7.68
C LEU A 54 -13.66 -2.46 -6.19
N ASP A 55 -14.91 -2.43 -5.77
CA ASP A 55 -15.27 -2.35 -4.36
C ASP A 55 -14.88 -3.65 -3.66
N LEU A 56 -13.94 -3.56 -2.71
CA LEU A 56 -13.45 -4.71 -1.95
C LEU A 56 -14.39 -5.08 -0.80
N ASN A 57 -15.47 -4.33 -0.53
CA ASN A 57 -16.43 -4.68 0.52
C ASN A 57 -17.28 -5.91 0.17
N ASP A 58 -17.26 -6.35 -1.10
CA ASP A 58 -17.91 -7.58 -1.54
C ASP A 58 -17.03 -8.82 -1.29
N LEU A 59 -15.74 -8.66 -0.94
CA LEU A 59 -14.86 -9.79 -0.66
C LEU A 59 -15.19 -10.41 0.69
N GLU A 60 -15.42 -11.72 0.66
CA GLU A 60 -15.79 -12.53 1.82
C GLU A 60 -14.87 -12.28 3.03
N GLY A 61 -15.49 -11.77 4.09
CA GLY A 61 -14.95 -11.80 5.43
C GLY A 61 -14.34 -10.48 5.86
N ARG A 62 -14.94 -9.90 6.89
CA ARG A 62 -14.41 -8.81 7.74
C ARG A 62 -13.01 -9.17 8.24
N THR A 63 -12.02 -8.97 7.39
CA THR A 63 -10.61 -9.15 7.68
C THR A 63 -10.07 -7.77 8.02
N ALA A 64 -9.13 -7.70 8.97
CA ALA A 64 -8.51 -6.44 9.32
C ALA A 64 -7.85 -5.78 8.09
N GLU A 65 -7.31 -6.58 7.16
CA GLU A 65 -6.54 -6.11 5.99
C GLU A 65 -7.07 -6.68 4.66
N PRO A 66 -8.28 -6.29 4.21
CA PRO A 66 -8.90 -6.86 3.01
C PRO A 66 -8.07 -6.56 1.76
N THR A 67 -7.58 -5.34 1.61
CA THR A 67 -6.79 -4.91 0.44
C THR A 67 -5.48 -5.68 0.31
N LEU A 68 -4.79 -5.90 1.43
CA LEU A 68 -3.54 -6.63 1.47
C LEU A 68 -3.74 -8.11 1.13
N LYS A 69 -4.79 -8.72 1.68
CA LYS A 69 -5.16 -10.10 1.37
C LYS A 69 -5.51 -10.23 -0.11
N SER A 70 -6.31 -9.33 -0.68
CA SER A 70 -6.70 -9.38 -2.10
C SER A 70 -5.53 -9.15 -3.04
N LEU A 71 -4.60 -8.25 -2.70
CA LEU A 71 -3.37 -8.08 -3.48
C LEU A 71 -2.57 -9.38 -3.56
N LYS A 72 -2.44 -10.08 -2.44
CA LYS A 72 -1.72 -11.36 -2.37
C LYS A 72 -2.49 -12.50 -3.02
N ASP A 73 -3.79 -12.59 -2.79
CA ASP A 73 -4.61 -13.73 -3.22
C ASP A 73 -5.00 -13.64 -4.70
N GLN A 74 -5.34 -12.43 -5.16
CA GLN A 74 -5.80 -12.21 -6.54
C GLN A 74 -4.68 -11.84 -7.50
N ASN A 75 -3.63 -11.17 -7.02
CA ASN A 75 -2.56 -10.65 -7.86
C ASN A 75 -1.18 -11.17 -7.46
N SER A 76 -1.10 -12.11 -6.52
CA SER A 76 0.17 -12.65 -5.99
C SER A 76 1.16 -11.57 -5.53
N ILE A 77 0.67 -10.35 -5.23
CA ILE A 77 1.50 -9.22 -4.82
C ILE A 77 1.64 -9.24 -3.29
N GLN A 78 2.87 -9.14 -2.80
CA GLN A 78 3.15 -9.13 -1.36
C GLN A 78 4.10 -8.00 -1.00
N ILE A 79 3.69 -7.16 -0.04
CA ILE A 79 4.56 -6.13 0.52
C ILE A 79 5.60 -6.80 1.41
N LEU A 80 6.86 -6.49 1.15
CA LEU A 80 8.02 -7.02 1.85
C LEU A 80 8.51 -6.05 2.93
N ASP A 81 8.59 -4.76 2.61
CA ASP A 81 9.12 -3.76 3.53
C ASP A 81 8.55 -2.35 3.26
N ILE A 82 8.38 -1.57 4.33
CA ILE A 82 7.98 -0.16 4.27
C ILE A 82 9.00 0.66 5.04
N SER A 83 9.87 1.34 4.30
CA SER A 83 10.97 2.13 4.83
C SER A 83 10.88 3.59 4.41
N PRO A 84 11.36 4.54 5.23
CA PRO A 84 11.42 5.94 4.82
C PRO A 84 12.39 6.10 3.63
N ALA A 85 11.98 6.86 2.63
CA ALA A 85 12.87 7.31 1.57
C ALA A 85 13.77 8.41 2.14
N ALA A 86 15.05 8.07 2.33
CA ALA A 86 16.10 9.02 2.65
C ALA A 86 16.30 10.06 1.53
#